data_AF-A0A3C0UP32-F1
#
_entry.id   AF-A0A3C0UP32-F1
#
_cell.length_a   1.000
_cell.length_b   1.000
_cell.length_c   1.000
_cell.angle_alpha   90.00
_cell.angle_beta   90.00
_cell.angle_gamma   90.00
#
_symmetry.space_group_name_H-M   'P 1'
#
loop_
_entity.id
_entity.type
_entity.pdbx_description
1 polymer ?
#
loop_
_entity_poly.entity_id
_entity_poly.type
_entity_poly.pdbx_seq_one_letter_code
_entity_poly.pdbx_strand_id
1 'polypeptide(L)'
;MAISVSTLLVFNFIFVDRGFRDLYQEMRHPGSIGGFFWDDIVKQGADPFTPKDYEAGSHEANQTFRLTVPLIAYALHLNVAGLYFLHVIVGLVFLWLVIQITYQILQNRLLVFYFLTGFTAIYAGANFYINYLGHADVFPFCFLALAFYLRNPLWVLLFTQLAFWCDERAIINSSYLGLWFVLPMLKEVIKTKKFSLKQIPLQAVALVVSAGLYLVVRQWLSTTYGLKVGHDNALSHRTTWWSLSILGDKFTRGFEGFWLIIFAGMAVLVMLKDWLTFGLLLGCFMATAAISIMVADGTRSLSFGYMIFFFMLSTLRKHIPVSQLTYLLIVSTLISLMLPISFP
;
A
#
# COMPACT_ATOMS: atom_id res chain seq x y z
N MET A 1 -0.44 14.48 -11.29
CA MET A 1 0.98 14.23 -11.63
C MET A 1 1.74 15.52 -11.94
N ALA A 2 1.51 16.23 -13.06
CA ALA A 2 2.27 17.47 -13.33
C ALA A 2 2.21 18.47 -12.17
N ILE A 3 1.02 18.70 -11.60
CA ILE A 3 0.84 19.57 -10.43
C ILE A 3 1.62 19.05 -9.21
N SER A 4 1.46 17.78 -8.85
CA SER A 4 2.12 17.21 -7.66
C SER A 4 3.64 17.16 -7.80
N VAL A 5 4.15 16.81 -8.99
CA VAL A 5 5.59 16.81 -9.29
C VAL A 5 6.14 18.24 -9.26
N SER A 6 5.45 19.21 -9.86
CA SER A 6 5.87 20.61 -9.79
C SER A 6 5.88 21.14 -8.36
N THR A 7 4.86 20.83 -7.56
CA THR A 7 4.82 21.20 -6.13
C THR A 7 6.00 20.58 -5.38
N LEU A 8 6.25 19.29 -5.58
CA LEU A 8 7.35 18.59 -4.93
C LEU A 8 8.72 19.14 -5.37
N LEU A 9 8.89 19.47 -6.65
CA LEU A 9 10.09 20.15 -7.16
C LEU A 9 10.25 21.56 -6.58
N VAL A 10 9.17 22.33 -6.43
CA VAL A 10 9.26 23.69 -5.90
C VAL A 10 9.60 23.70 -4.41
N PHE A 11 8.98 22.82 -3.63
CA PHE A 11 9.11 22.85 -2.16
C PHE A 11 10.17 21.87 -1.61
N ASN A 12 10.55 20.82 -2.36
CA ASN A 12 11.50 19.79 -1.94
C ASN A 12 12.60 19.52 -3.00
N PHE A 13 13.04 20.55 -3.74
CA PHE A 13 14.04 20.39 -4.83
C PHE A 13 15.33 19.70 -4.38
N ILE A 14 15.80 19.97 -3.15
CA ILE A 14 17.04 19.39 -2.61
C ILE A 14 16.91 17.88 -2.49
N PHE A 15 15.76 17.40 -1.99
CA PHE A 15 15.49 15.98 -1.85
C PHE A 15 15.43 15.30 -3.22
N VAL A 16 14.78 15.93 -4.20
CA VAL A 16 14.69 15.40 -5.56
C VAL A 16 16.05 15.34 -6.24
N ASP A 17 16.83 16.43 -6.19
CA ASP A 17 18.17 16.48 -6.78
C ASP A 17 19.10 15.45 -6.15
N ARG A 18 19.12 15.36 -4.81
CA ARG A 18 19.94 14.39 -4.09
C ARG A 18 19.50 12.96 -4.39
N GLY A 19 18.22 12.65 -4.26
CA GLY A 19 17.68 11.32 -4.53
C GLY A 19 17.92 10.85 -5.96
N PHE A 20 17.84 11.75 -6.94
CA PHE A 20 18.14 11.42 -8.33
C PHE A 20 19.64 11.19 -8.57
N ARG A 21 20.52 11.98 -7.95
CA ARG A 21 21.98 11.78 -8.01
C ARG A 21 22.37 10.45 -7.39
N ASP A 22 21.81 10.13 -6.23
CA ASP A 22 22.08 8.90 -5.51
C ASP A 22 21.56 7.70 -6.30
N LEU A 23 20.35 7.77 -6.86
CA LEU A 23 19.83 6.74 -7.78
C LEU A 23 20.73 6.55 -9.00
N TYR A 24 21.22 7.64 -9.60
CA TYR A 24 22.12 7.56 -10.75
C TYR A 24 23.46 6.90 -10.40
N GLN A 25 24.02 7.20 -9.23
CA GLN A 25 25.21 6.53 -8.73
C GLN A 25 24.95 5.04 -8.51
N GLU A 26 23.82 4.67 -7.92
CA GLU A 26 23.42 3.27 -7.71
C GLU A 26 23.21 2.52 -9.04
N MET A 27 22.67 3.18 -10.07
CA MET A 27 22.56 2.61 -11.42
C MET A 27 23.93 2.36 -12.08
N ARG A 28 24.93 3.21 -11.80
CA ARG A 28 26.29 3.12 -12.36
C ARG A 28 27.16 2.13 -11.59
N HIS A 29 27.00 2.12 -10.27
CA HIS A 29 27.77 1.35 -9.30
C HIS A 29 26.80 0.73 -8.29
N PRO A 30 26.14 -0.40 -8.63
CA PRO A 30 25.19 -1.06 -7.73
C PRO A 30 25.83 -1.43 -6.39
N GLY A 31 25.12 -1.16 -5.28
CA GLY A 31 25.58 -1.38 -3.92
C GLY A 31 26.60 -0.35 -3.41
N SER A 32 26.79 0.78 -4.10
CA SER A 32 27.75 1.81 -3.70
C SER A 32 27.21 2.75 -2.62
N ILE A 33 25.89 2.84 -2.47
CA ILE A 33 25.24 3.72 -1.50
C ILE A 33 24.48 2.89 -0.47
N GLY A 34 24.86 3.04 0.80
CA GLY A 34 24.15 2.39 1.91
C GLY A 34 22.71 2.88 2.02
N GLY A 35 21.77 1.96 2.24
CA GLY A 35 20.33 2.25 2.34
C GLY A 35 19.57 2.25 1.02
N PHE A 36 20.23 1.91 -0.10
CA PHE A 36 19.59 1.64 -1.39
C PHE A 36 19.48 0.13 -1.62
N PHE A 37 18.28 -0.35 -1.91
CA PHE A 37 17.96 -1.78 -1.92
C PHE A 37 17.80 -2.36 -3.34
N TRP A 38 18.04 -1.57 -4.40
CA TRP A 38 17.85 -2.05 -5.77
C TRP A 38 18.79 -3.20 -6.13
N ASP A 39 20.07 -3.07 -5.77
CA ASP A 39 21.06 -4.12 -6.01
C ASP A 39 20.77 -5.38 -5.18
N ASP A 40 20.30 -5.22 -3.94
CA ASP A 40 19.88 -6.35 -3.10
C ASP A 40 18.73 -7.14 -3.71
N ILE A 41 17.74 -6.45 -4.31
CA ILE A 41 16.63 -7.08 -5.03
C ILE A 41 17.15 -7.89 -6.23
N VAL A 42 18.06 -7.32 -7.01
CA VAL A 42 18.65 -8.00 -8.18
C VAL A 42 19.46 -9.23 -7.74
N LYS A 43 20.30 -9.08 -6.71
CA LYS A 43 21.09 -10.19 -6.12
C LYS A 43 20.20 -11.29 -5.54
N GLN A 44 19.10 -10.93 -4.88
CA GLN A 44 18.13 -11.90 -4.36
C GLN A 44 17.45 -12.68 -5.48
N GLY A 45 17.27 -12.08 -6.66
CA GLY A 45 16.67 -12.76 -7.81
C GLY A 45 17.53 -13.91 -8.35
N ALA A 46 18.85 -13.78 -8.27
CA ALA A 46 19.79 -14.80 -8.74
C ALA A 46 19.76 -16.07 -7.86
N ASP A 47 19.65 -15.90 -6.54
CA ASP A 47 19.66 -16.97 -5.55
C ASP A 47 18.51 -16.80 -4.53
N PRO A 48 17.24 -16.98 -4.94
CA PRO A 48 16.07 -16.61 -4.14
C PRO A 48 15.83 -17.49 -2.91
N PHE A 49 16.43 -18.69 -2.88
CA PHE A 49 16.27 -19.66 -1.80
C PHE A 49 17.53 -19.84 -0.95
N THR A 50 18.56 -19.04 -1.19
CA THR A 50 19.78 -19.08 -0.40
C THR A 50 19.62 -18.16 0.81
N PRO A 51 19.73 -18.68 2.05
CA PRO A 51 19.77 -17.83 3.23
C PRO A 51 20.92 -16.83 3.12
N LYS A 52 20.60 -15.55 3.28
CA LYS A 52 21.60 -14.48 3.33
C LYS A 52 21.81 -14.09 4.78
N ASP A 53 23.07 -14.07 5.21
CA ASP A 53 23.46 -13.65 6.56
C ASP A 53 23.51 -12.13 6.63
N TYR A 54 22.34 -11.50 6.74
CA TYR A 54 22.20 -10.08 7.06
C TYR A 54 22.16 -9.87 8.58
N GLU A 55 22.60 -8.70 9.04
CA GLU A 55 22.54 -8.34 10.45
C GLU A 55 21.09 -8.41 10.98
N ALA A 56 20.88 -9.03 12.14
CA ALA A 56 19.55 -9.17 12.72
C ALA A 56 18.95 -7.77 13.01
N GLY A 57 17.69 -7.56 12.62
CA GLY A 57 17.04 -6.26 12.72
C GLY A 57 17.33 -5.28 11.57
N SER A 58 18.20 -5.62 10.61
CA SER A 58 18.41 -4.85 9.37
C SER A 58 17.17 -4.89 8.45
N HIS A 59 17.08 -3.94 7.51
CA HIS A 59 15.95 -3.90 6.56
C HIS A 59 16.00 -5.14 5.65
N GLU A 60 17.19 -5.50 5.21
CA GLU A 60 17.56 -6.60 4.31
C GLU A 60 17.19 -7.96 4.91
N ALA A 61 17.42 -8.14 6.21
CA ALA A 61 17.01 -9.35 6.94
C ALA A 61 15.47 -9.52 7.04
N ASN A 62 14.71 -8.44 6.82
CA ASN A 62 13.25 -8.48 6.75
C ASN A 62 12.73 -8.72 5.32
N GLN A 63 13.58 -8.65 4.30
CA GLN A 63 13.22 -8.86 2.90
C GLN A 63 13.35 -10.33 2.43
N THR A 64 13.80 -11.25 3.29
CA THR A 64 14.07 -12.66 2.94
C THR A 64 12.93 -13.35 2.19
N PHE A 65 11.67 -13.05 2.52
CA PHE A 65 10.49 -13.65 1.88
C PHE A 65 9.87 -12.80 0.76
N ARG A 66 10.48 -11.67 0.38
CA ARG A 66 9.98 -10.77 -0.66
C ARG A 66 10.43 -11.25 -2.05
N LEU A 67 9.81 -12.31 -2.55
CA LEU A 67 10.25 -13.00 -3.76
C LEU A 67 9.71 -12.42 -5.08
N THR A 68 8.57 -11.73 -5.09
CA THR A 68 7.93 -11.32 -6.36
C THR A 68 8.82 -10.40 -7.20
N VAL A 69 9.33 -9.31 -6.62
CA VAL A 69 10.12 -8.32 -7.36
C VAL A 69 11.49 -8.89 -7.77
N PRO A 70 12.24 -9.60 -6.90
CA PRO A 70 13.45 -10.30 -7.29
C PRO A 70 13.25 -11.30 -8.44
N LEU A 71 12.19 -12.11 -8.40
CA LEU A 71 11.92 -13.09 -9.46
C LEU A 71 11.55 -12.42 -10.79
N ILE A 72 10.82 -11.30 -10.75
CA ILE A 72 10.56 -10.50 -11.97
C ILE A 72 11.86 -9.93 -12.52
N ALA A 73 12.73 -9.38 -11.66
CA ALA A 73 14.02 -8.85 -12.07
C ALA A 73 14.89 -9.93 -12.72
N TYR A 74 14.95 -11.12 -12.13
CA TYR A 74 15.68 -12.26 -12.68
C TYR A 74 15.12 -12.75 -14.02
N ALA A 75 13.80 -13.00 -14.09
CA ALA A 75 13.16 -13.54 -15.29
C ALA A 75 13.24 -12.61 -16.50
N LEU A 76 13.28 -11.30 -16.27
CA LEU A 76 13.40 -10.28 -17.31
C LEU A 76 14.85 -9.78 -17.51
N HIS A 77 15.82 -10.37 -16.80
CA HIS A 77 17.23 -9.97 -16.82
C HIS A 77 17.44 -8.47 -16.56
N LEU A 78 16.69 -7.90 -15.61
CA LEU A 78 16.73 -6.48 -15.29
C LEU A 78 17.91 -6.17 -14.37
N ASN A 79 18.68 -5.15 -14.73
CA ASN A 79 19.59 -4.47 -13.82
C ASN A 79 18.84 -3.41 -12.99
N VAL A 80 19.55 -2.69 -12.10
CA VAL A 80 18.99 -1.61 -11.27
C VAL A 80 18.19 -0.60 -12.09
N ALA A 81 18.73 -0.16 -13.24
CA ALA A 81 18.06 0.81 -14.10
C ALA A 81 16.77 0.26 -14.73
N GLY A 82 16.80 -0.98 -15.22
CA GLY A 82 15.63 -1.67 -15.77
C GLY A 82 14.55 -1.93 -14.72
N LEU A 83 14.95 -2.27 -13.50
CA LEU A 83 14.02 -2.47 -12.38
C LEU A 83 13.37 -1.16 -11.93
N TYR A 84 14.13 -0.07 -11.82
CA TYR A 84 13.57 1.25 -11.56
C TYR A 84 12.61 1.70 -12.66
N PHE A 85 12.96 1.48 -13.93
CA PHE A 85 12.07 1.77 -15.05
C PHE A 85 10.75 0.98 -14.97
N LEU A 86 10.82 -0.31 -14.63
CA LEU A 86 9.64 -1.12 -14.39
C LEU A 86 8.81 -0.60 -13.20
N HIS A 87 9.45 -0.19 -12.11
CA HIS A 87 8.77 0.43 -10.95
C HIS A 87 7.96 1.68 -11.36
N VAL A 88 8.52 2.54 -12.21
CA VAL A 88 7.80 3.71 -12.75
C VAL A 88 6.60 3.27 -13.59
N ILE A 89 6.77 2.30 -14.50
CA ILE A 89 5.67 1.77 -15.32
C ILE A 89 4.54 1.20 -14.45
N VAL A 90 4.88 0.38 -13.46
CA VAL A 90 3.93 -0.21 -12.51
C VAL A 90 3.18 0.88 -11.74
N GLY A 91 3.86 1.97 -11.39
CA GLY A 91 3.25 3.15 -10.80
C GLY A 91 2.26 3.87 -11.70
N LEU A 92 2.56 4.01 -12.99
CA LEU A 92 1.63 4.58 -13.97
C LEU A 92 0.38 3.70 -14.11
N VAL A 93 0.56 2.37 -14.16
CA VAL A 93 -0.56 1.41 -14.17
C VAL A 93 -1.38 1.53 -12.88
N PHE A 94 -0.73 1.64 -11.73
CA PHE A 94 -1.40 1.85 -10.44
C PHE A 94 -2.25 3.13 -10.44
N LEU A 95 -1.70 4.26 -10.88
CA LEU A 95 -2.46 5.50 -10.97
C LEU A 95 -3.64 5.38 -11.94
N TRP A 96 -3.46 4.72 -13.08
CA TRP A 96 -4.54 4.46 -14.01
C TRP A 96 -5.66 3.65 -13.35
N LEU A 97 -5.34 2.60 -12.59
CA LEU A 97 -6.33 1.82 -11.83
C LEU A 97 -7.06 2.67 -10.79
N VAL A 98 -6.34 3.51 -10.05
CA VAL A 98 -6.95 4.44 -9.06
C VAL A 98 -7.90 5.41 -9.75
N ILE A 99 -7.58 5.91 -10.94
CA ILE A 99 -8.48 6.73 -11.76
C ILE A 99 -9.74 5.94 -12.13
N GLN A 100 -9.59 4.72 -12.65
CA GLN A 100 -10.73 3.90 -13.07
C GLN A 100 -11.64 3.56 -11.89
N ILE A 101 -11.08 3.11 -10.77
CA ILE A 101 -11.83 2.76 -9.55
C ILE A 101 -12.54 4.00 -9.01
N THR A 102 -11.85 5.12 -8.87
CA THR A 102 -12.42 6.36 -8.34
C THR A 102 -13.50 6.91 -9.27
N TYR A 103 -13.32 6.84 -10.59
CA TYR A 103 -14.35 7.25 -11.55
C TYR A 103 -15.58 6.34 -11.50
N GLN A 104 -15.41 5.03 -11.34
CA GLN A 104 -16.53 4.11 -11.12
C GLN A 104 -17.35 4.46 -9.87
N ILE A 105 -16.69 4.94 -8.81
CA ILE A 105 -17.34 5.32 -7.54
C ILE A 105 -18.00 6.69 -7.64
N LEU A 106 -17.29 7.71 -8.14
CA LEU A 106 -17.73 9.10 -8.10
C LEU A 106 -18.62 9.49 -9.29
N GLN A 107 -18.42 8.84 -10.44
CA GLN A 107 -19.09 9.12 -11.72
C GLN A 107 -18.98 10.60 -12.15
N ASN A 108 -17.91 11.29 -11.72
CA ASN A 108 -17.68 12.70 -11.99
C ASN A 108 -16.19 12.96 -12.19
N ARG A 109 -15.82 13.44 -13.39
CA ARG A 109 -14.42 13.68 -13.80
C ARG A 109 -13.74 14.75 -12.95
N LEU A 110 -14.47 15.77 -12.52
CA LEU A 110 -13.92 16.87 -11.71
C LEU A 110 -13.56 16.39 -10.30
N LEU A 111 -14.43 15.58 -9.67
CA LEU A 111 -14.12 15.00 -8.35
C LEU A 111 -12.93 14.03 -8.43
N VAL A 112 -12.88 13.22 -9.49
CA VAL A 112 -11.73 12.33 -9.78
C VAL A 112 -10.45 13.13 -9.95
N PHE A 113 -10.49 14.26 -10.65
CA PHE A 113 -9.33 15.15 -10.83
C PHE A 113 -8.81 15.68 -9.49
N TYR A 114 -9.68 16.20 -8.62
CA TYR A 114 -9.27 16.67 -7.29
C TYR A 114 -8.71 15.52 -6.45
N PHE A 115 -9.43 14.40 -6.36
CA PHE A 115 -8.94 13.22 -5.64
C PHE A 115 -7.57 12.78 -6.15
N LEU A 116 -7.36 12.64 -7.47
CA LEU A 116 -6.07 12.19 -7.98
C LEU A 116 -4.95 13.19 -7.75
N THR A 117 -5.25 14.49 -7.84
CA THR A 117 -4.24 15.53 -7.59
C THR A 117 -3.70 15.42 -6.17
N GLY A 118 -4.59 15.31 -5.18
CA GLY A 118 -4.19 15.11 -3.79
C GLY A 118 -3.63 13.71 -3.53
N PHE A 119 -4.13 12.66 -4.18
CA PHE A 119 -3.65 11.29 -3.99
C PHE A 119 -2.21 11.14 -4.48
N THR A 120 -1.86 11.82 -5.57
CA THR A 120 -0.46 11.89 -6.03
C THR A 120 0.42 12.77 -5.13
N ALA A 121 -0.14 13.51 -4.17
CA ALA A 121 0.65 14.29 -3.22
C ALA A 121 0.99 13.51 -1.93
N ILE A 122 0.29 12.40 -1.65
CA ILE A 122 0.58 11.52 -0.50
C ILE A 122 1.49 10.36 -0.90
N TYR A 123 2.16 9.72 0.07
CA TYR A 123 3.12 8.64 -0.20
C TYR A 123 2.56 7.53 -1.11
N ALA A 124 1.36 7.02 -0.84
CA ALA A 124 0.76 5.94 -1.64
C ALA A 124 0.74 6.24 -3.16
N GLY A 125 0.36 7.47 -3.54
CA GLY A 125 0.28 7.89 -4.94
C GLY A 125 1.55 8.55 -5.48
N ALA A 126 2.47 8.99 -4.61
CA ALA A 126 3.74 9.58 -5.02
C ALA A 126 4.89 8.57 -5.14
N ASN A 127 4.78 7.43 -4.46
CA ASN A 127 5.84 6.44 -4.26
C ASN A 127 6.59 6.06 -5.56
N PHE A 128 5.90 5.95 -6.69
CA PHE A 128 6.53 5.50 -7.91
C PHE A 128 7.52 6.49 -8.54
N TYR A 129 7.47 7.77 -8.17
CA TYR A 129 8.37 8.81 -8.70
C TYR A 129 9.24 9.49 -7.64
N ILE A 130 9.01 9.23 -6.34
CA ILE A 130 9.84 9.75 -5.24
C ILE A 130 10.71 8.70 -4.57
N ASN A 131 10.44 7.41 -4.80
CA ASN A 131 11.13 6.32 -4.12
C ASN A 131 12.39 5.93 -4.88
N TYR A 132 13.47 6.62 -4.52
CA TYR A 132 14.81 6.36 -5.04
C TYR A 132 15.50 5.18 -4.34
N LEU A 133 15.06 4.83 -3.12
CA LEU A 133 15.73 3.88 -2.23
C LEU A 133 15.50 2.40 -2.59
N GLY A 134 14.53 2.07 -3.45
CA GLY A 134 14.32 0.68 -3.88
C GLY A 134 13.42 -0.15 -2.98
N HIS A 135 12.52 0.49 -2.22
CA HIS A 135 11.57 -0.24 -1.39
C HIS A 135 10.48 -1.00 -2.16
N ALA A 136 10.27 -0.69 -3.45
CA ALA A 136 9.32 -1.37 -4.33
C ALA A 136 7.84 -1.43 -3.84
N ASP A 137 7.41 -0.56 -2.92
CA ASP A 137 6.03 -0.59 -2.37
C ASP A 137 4.93 -0.37 -3.44
N VAL A 138 5.28 0.16 -4.62
CA VAL A 138 4.32 0.38 -5.71
C VAL A 138 3.78 -0.94 -6.27
N PHE A 139 4.59 -2.01 -6.25
CA PHE A 139 4.20 -3.32 -6.75
C PHE A 139 3.02 -3.90 -5.96
N PRO A 140 3.10 -4.06 -4.61
CA PRO A 140 1.96 -4.55 -3.85
C PRO A 140 0.76 -3.60 -3.92
N PHE A 141 0.96 -2.28 -3.97
CA PHE A 141 -0.16 -1.34 -4.18
C PHE A 141 -0.89 -1.61 -5.50
N CYS A 142 -0.14 -1.75 -6.59
CA CYS A 142 -0.66 -2.01 -7.92
C CYS A 142 -1.37 -3.37 -8.01
N PHE A 143 -0.77 -4.43 -7.47
CA PHE A 143 -1.37 -5.76 -7.47
C PHE A 143 -2.66 -5.81 -6.64
N LEU A 144 -2.69 -5.19 -5.46
CA LEU A 144 -3.92 -5.09 -4.67
C LEU A 144 -5.00 -4.28 -5.42
N ALA A 145 -4.64 -3.20 -6.11
CA ALA A 145 -5.57 -2.45 -6.96
C ALA A 145 -6.09 -3.27 -8.15
N LEU A 146 -5.24 -4.09 -8.79
CA LEU A 146 -5.64 -5.00 -9.87
C LEU A 146 -6.63 -6.05 -9.38
N ALA A 147 -6.38 -6.66 -8.21
CA ALA A 147 -7.31 -7.59 -7.58
C ALA A 147 -8.67 -6.94 -7.32
N PHE A 148 -8.67 -5.69 -6.83
CA PHE A 148 -9.88 -4.91 -6.59
C PHE A 148 -10.63 -4.55 -7.89
N TYR A 149 -9.90 -4.17 -8.93
CA TYR A 149 -10.47 -3.72 -10.20
C TYR A 149 -11.07 -4.86 -11.02
N LEU A 150 -10.36 -5.98 -11.15
CA LEU A 150 -10.77 -7.10 -12.02
C LEU A 150 -11.85 -7.97 -11.41
N ARG A 151 -11.91 -8.09 -10.08
CA ARG A 151 -12.97 -8.80 -9.31
C ARG A 151 -13.23 -10.26 -9.69
N ASN A 152 -12.42 -10.86 -10.56
CA ASN A 152 -12.49 -12.28 -10.89
C ASN A 152 -11.75 -13.07 -9.80
N PRO A 153 -12.31 -14.18 -9.26
CA PRO A 153 -11.65 -14.98 -8.22
C PRO A 153 -10.23 -15.43 -8.57
N LEU A 154 -9.96 -15.79 -9.83
CA LEU A 154 -8.63 -16.21 -10.26
C LEU A 154 -7.64 -15.03 -10.28
N TRP A 155 -8.08 -13.87 -10.78
CA TRP A 155 -7.26 -12.66 -10.75
C TRP A 155 -7.02 -12.17 -9.32
N VAL A 156 -8.03 -12.27 -8.44
CA VAL A 156 -7.87 -11.96 -7.01
C VAL A 156 -6.81 -12.87 -6.40
N LEU A 157 -6.86 -14.18 -6.63
CA LEU A 157 -5.86 -15.12 -6.14
C LEU A 157 -4.46 -14.77 -6.65
N LEU A 158 -4.31 -14.60 -7.97
CA LEU A 158 -3.01 -14.30 -8.58
C LEU A 158 -2.41 -12.99 -8.05
N PHE A 159 -3.15 -11.88 -8.11
CA PHE A 159 -2.60 -10.58 -7.74
C PHE A 159 -2.41 -10.44 -6.23
N THR A 160 -3.24 -11.08 -5.41
CA THR A 160 -2.98 -11.10 -3.96
C THR A 160 -1.74 -11.93 -3.63
N GLN A 161 -1.50 -13.06 -4.29
CA GLN A 161 -0.22 -13.79 -4.16
C GLN A 161 0.96 -12.91 -4.53
N LEU A 162 0.93 -12.28 -5.72
CA LEU A 162 2.00 -11.39 -6.15
C LEU A 162 2.25 -10.26 -5.13
N ALA A 163 1.19 -9.70 -4.54
CA ALA A 163 1.30 -8.68 -3.50
C ALA A 163 1.90 -9.22 -2.19
N PHE A 164 1.49 -10.41 -1.71
CA PHE A 164 1.95 -10.98 -0.45
C PHE A 164 3.43 -11.36 -0.48
N TRP A 165 3.90 -11.81 -1.64
CA TRP A 165 5.31 -12.09 -1.90
C TRP A 165 6.11 -10.83 -2.28
N CYS A 166 5.49 -9.65 -2.44
CA CYS A 166 6.21 -8.38 -2.46
C CYS A 166 6.43 -7.87 -1.04
N ASP A 167 5.38 -7.89 -0.22
CA ASP A 167 5.41 -7.34 1.13
C ASP A 167 4.32 -7.98 2.00
N GLU A 168 4.71 -8.49 3.17
CA GLU A 168 3.82 -9.15 4.12
C GLU A 168 2.71 -8.23 4.66
N ARG A 169 2.93 -6.90 4.65
CA ARG A 169 1.91 -5.91 5.06
C ARG A 169 0.72 -5.92 4.10
N ALA A 170 0.90 -6.37 2.86
CA ALA A 170 -0.18 -6.55 1.90
C ALA A 170 -1.22 -7.59 2.37
N ILE A 171 -0.82 -8.60 3.15
CA ILE A 171 -1.74 -9.63 3.68
C ILE A 171 -2.76 -8.98 4.60
N ILE A 172 -2.30 -8.17 5.56
CA ILE A 172 -3.20 -7.56 6.52
C ILE A 172 -4.06 -6.48 5.85
N ASN A 173 -3.48 -5.71 4.92
CA ASN A 173 -4.21 -4.70 4.17
C ASN A 173 -5.17 -5.30 3.13
N SER A 174 -5.00 -6.56 2.72
CA SER A 174 -6.00 -7.27 1.92
C SER A 174 -7.32 -7.49 2.66
N SER A 175 -7.37 -7.27 3.98
CA SER A 175 -8.62 -7.24 4.73
C SER A 175 -9.61 -6.20 4.20
N TYR A 176 -9.15 -5.05 3.66
CA TYR A 176 -10.00 -4.07 2.98
C TYR A 176 -10.65 -4.67 1.72
N LEU A 177 -9.89 -5.43 0.94
CA LEU A 177 -10.38 -6.12 -0.25
C LEU A 177 -11.41 -7.20 0.13
N GLY A 178 -11.11 -8.00 1.14
CA GLY A 178 -12.04 -9.01 1.67
C GLY A 178 -13.34 -8.38 2.17
N LEU A 179 -13.24 -7.29 2.93
CA LEU A 179 -14.39 -6.53 3.42
C LEU A 179 -15.22 -5.98 2.26
N TRP A 180 -14.59 -5.53 1.17
CA TRP A 180 -15.32 -4.99 0.01
C TRP A 180 -16.23 -6.04 -0.62
N PHE A 181 -15.77 -7.29 -0.71
CA PHE A 181 -16.56 -8.39 -1.25
C PHE A 181 -17.62 -8.90 -0.28
N VAL A 182 -17.28 -8.99 1.01
CA VAL A 182 -18.11 -9.65 2.02
C VAL A 182 -19.18 -8.72 2.62
N LEU A 183 -18.95 -7.41 2.68
CA LEU A 183 -19.85 -6.45 3.33
C LEU A 183 -21.29 -6.47 2.77
N PRO A 184 -21.53 -6.51 1.44
CA PRO A 184 -22.90 -6.62 0.91
C PRO A 184 -23.61 -7.90 1.38
N MET A 185 -22.91 -9.03 1.39
CA MET A 185 -23.44 -10.29 1.88
C MET A 185 -23.77 -10.23 3.37
N LEU A 186 -22.89 -9.67 4.20
CA LEU A 186 -23.14 -9.53 5.64
C LEU A 186 -24.38 -8.69 5.93
N LYS A 187 -24.56 -7.58 5.20
CA LYS A 187 -25.75 -6.72 5.34
C LYS A 187 -27.04 -7.46 5.00
N GLU A 188 -27.03 -8.25 3.92
CA GLU A 188 -28.19 -9.07 3.54
C GLU A 188 -28.49 -10.18 4.55
N VAL A 189 -27.46 -10.85 5.07
CA VAL A 189 -27.63 -11.89 6.11
C VAL A 189 -28.22 -11.30 7.39
N ILE A 190 -27.74 -10.13 7.83
CA ILE A 190 -28.27 -9.46 9.03
C ILE A 190 -29.71 -9.02 8.82
N LYS A 191 -30.04 -8.50 7.62
CA LYS A 191 -31.40 -8.07 7.28
C LYS A 191 -32.39 -9.23 7.19
N THR A 192 -31.99 -10.33 6.56
CA THR A 192 -32.86 -11.49 6.29
C THR A 192 -32.82 -12.55 7.39
N LYS A 193 -31.83 -12.49 8.29
CA LYS A 193 -31.50 -13.51 9.30
C LYS A 193 -31.30 -14.92 8.72
N LYS A 194 -31.02 -15.03 7.42
CA LYS A 194 -30.80 -16.30 6.73
C LYS A 194 -29.40 -16.31 6.15
N PHE A 195 -28.59 -17.26 6.60
CA PHE A 195 -27.26 -17.51 6.05
C PHE A 195 -27.32 -18.64 5.04
N SER A 196 -26.74 -18.43 3.86
CA SER A 196 -26.53 -19.49 2.88
C SER A 196 -25.09 -19.47 2.40
N LEU A 197 -24.44 -20.64 2.40
CA LEU A 197 -23.07 -20.80 1.87
C LEU A 197 -22.97 -20.35 0.40
N LYS A 198 -24.06 -20.41 -0.37
CA LYS A 198 -24.11 -19.95 -1.77
C LYS A 198 -23.97 -18.43 -1.92
N GLN A 199 -24.15 -17.66 -0.84
CA GLN A 199 -24.01 -16.20 -0.84
C GLN A 199 -22.56 -15.76 -0.63
N ILE A 200 -21.65 -16.67 -0.27
CA ILE A 200 -20.24 -16.32 -0.06
C ILE A 200 -19.63 -15.94 -1.41
N PRO A 201 -19.10 -14.71 -1.57
CA PRO A 201 -18.48 -14.30 -2.81
C PRO A 201 -17.20 -15.13 -3.05
N LEU A 202 -17.10 -15.73 -4.23
CA LEU A 202 -15.92 -16.53 -4.62
C LEU A 202 -14.62 -15.74 -4.55
N GLN A 203 -14.68 -14.42 -4.70
CA GLN A 203 -13.54 -13.52 -4.54
C GLN A 203 -12.99 -13.53 -3.12
N ALA A 204 -13.86 -13.57 -2.10
CA ALA A 204 -13.42 -13.65 -0.71
C ALA A 204 -12.84 -15.03 -0.39
N VAL A 205 -13.41 -16.10 -0.96
CA VAL A 205 -12.84 -17.45 -0.86
C VAL A 205 -11.44 -17.48 -1.48
N ALA A 206 -11.29 -16.94 -2.69
CA ALA A 206 -10.00 -16.85 -3.37
C ALA A 206 -8.97 -16.07 -2.55
N LEU A 207 -9.37 -14.98 -1.90
CA LEU A 207 -8.50 -14.22 -1.00
C LEU A 207 -8.06 -15.03 0.22
N VAL A 208 -8.97 -15.76 0.88
CA VAL A 208 -8.64 -16.61 2.03
C VAL A 208 -7.72 -17.75 1.62
N VAL A 209 -8.00 -18.40 0.47
CA VAL A 209 -7.14 -19.44 -0.11
C VAL A 209 -5.75 -18.88 -0.42
N SER A 210 -5.67 -17.68 -0.99
CA SER A 210 -4.41 -16.99 -1.24
C SER A 210 -3.63 -16.75 0.06
N ALA A 211 -4.25 -16.18 1.09
CA ALA A 211 -3.58 -15.98 2.38
C ALA A 211 -3.09 -17.30 3.00
N GLY A 212 -3.90 -18.36 2.95
CA GLY A 212 -3.51 -19.69 3.40
C GLY A 212 -2.33 -20.26 2.61
N LEU A 213 -2.37 -20.18 1.27
CA LEU A 213 -1.30 -20.64 0.40
C LEU A 213 0.02 -19.92 0.71
N TYR A 214 -0.01 -18.60 0.89
CA TYR A 214 1.17 -17.83 1.26
C TYR A 214 1.77 -18.34 2.59
N LEU A 215 0.95 -18.52 3.63
CA LEU A 215 1.44 -18.97 4.94
C LEU A 215 2.03 -20.38 4.87
N VAL A 216 1.38 -21.31 4.16
CA VAL A 216 1.87 -22.69 3.98
C VAL A 216 3.20 -22.70 3.24
N VAL A 217 3.28 -22.00 2.10
CA VAL A 217 4.50 -21.97 1.28
C VAL A 217 5.62 -21.24 2.02
N ARG A 218 5.31 -20.15 2.74
CA ARG A 218 6.30 -19.44 3.56
C ARG A 218 6.88 -20.34 4.65
N GLN A 219 6.03 -21.11 5.34
CA GLN A 219 6.49 -22.07 6.35
C GLN A 219 7.33 -23.20 5.72
N TRP A 220 6.92 -23.71 4.57
CA TRP A 220 7.68 -24.70 3.82
C TRP A 220 9.06 -24.18 3.38
N LEU A 221 9.13 -22.95 2.87
CA LEU A 221 10.39 -22.30 2.51
C LEU A 221 11.30 -22.11 3.73
N SER A 222 10.74 -21.72 4.86
CA SER A 222 11.50 -21.54 6.10
C SER A 222 12.10 -22.84 6.62
N THR A 223 11.34 -23.94 6.56
CA THR A 223 11.76 -25.24 7.06
C THR A 223 12.70 -25.98 6.10
N THR A 224 12.49 -25.85 4.79
CA THR A 224 13.26 -26.58 3.77
C THR A 224 14.57 -25.86 3.41
N TYR A 225 14.52 -24.54 3.23
CA TYR A 225 15.67 -23.75 2.78
C TYR A 225 16.32 -22.96 3.92
N GLY A 226 15.79 -23.05 5.15
CA GLY A 226 16.34 -22.31 6.30
C GLY A 226 16.10 -20.80 6.24
N LEU A 227 15.23 -20.32 5.35
CA LEU A 227 14.89 -18.91 5.24
C LEU A 227 14.26 -18.42 6.55
N LYS A 228 14.85 -17.40 7.16
CA LYS A 228 14.36 -16.78 8.40
C LYS A 228 14.31 -15.27 8.24
N VAL A 229 13.34 -14.66 8.90
CA VAL A 229 13.36 -13.21 9.14
C VAL A 229 14.36 -12.98 10.26
N GLY A 230 15.34 -12.10 10.06
CA GLY A 230 16.33 -11.75 11.09
C GLY A 230 15.67 -10.93 12.20
N HIS A 231 14.99 -11.60 13.13
CA HIS A 231 14.27 -10.98 14.22
C HIS A 231 15.18 -10.78 15.43
N ASP A 232 15.31 -9.52 15.87
CA ASP A 232 15.91 -9.18 17.15
C ASP A 232 14.82 -8.56 18.04
N ASN A 233 14.50 -9.22 19.14
CA ASN A 233 13.45 -8.80 20.06
C ASN A 233 13.75 -7.46 20.74
N ALA A 234 15.03 -7.18 21.05
CA ALA A 234 15.43 -5.94 21.70
C ALA A 234 15.34 -4.77 20.72
N LEU A 235 15.80 -4.97 19.47
CA LEU A 235 15.66 -3.98 18.40
C LEU A 235 14.21 -3.75 18.02
N SER A 236 13.38 -4.80 17.96
CA SER A 236 11.94 -4.68 17.69
C SER A 236 11.22 -3.88 18.78
N HIS A 237 11.53 -4.14 20.05
CA HIS A 237 10.97 -3.39 21.17
C HIS A 237 11.40 -1.92 21.11
N ARG A 238 12.70 -1.64 20.90
CA ARG A 238 13.22 -0.27 20.74
C ARG A 238 12.56 0.46 19.57
N THR A 239 12.40 -0.22 18.44
CA THR A 239 11.73 0.31 17.23
C THR A 239 10.27 0.64 17.51
N THR A 240 9.57 -0.20 18.26
CA THR A 240 8.18 0.03 18.65
C THR A 240 8.07 1.27 19.55
N TRP A 241 8.92 1.40 20.57
CA TRP A 241 8.91 2.57 21.46
C TRP A 241 9.28 3.87 20.74
N TRP A 242 10.29 3.81 19.88
CA TRP A 242 10.62 4.95 19.03
C TRP A 242 9.45 5.30 18.11
N SER A 243 8.82 4.32 17.48
CA SER A 243 7.64 4.51 16.63
C SER A 243 6.46 5.13 17.38
N LEU A 244 6.24 4.75 18.64
CA LEU A 244 5.23 5.36 19.51
C LEU A 244 5.58 6.82 19.84
N SER A 245 6.86 7.15 20.06
CA SER A 245 7.29 8.52 20.36
C SER A 245 7.05 9.51 19.19
N ILE A 246 7.05 9.02 17.95
CA ILE A 246 6.79 9.81 16.74
C ILE A 246 5.42 9.49 16.11
N LEU A 247 4.50 8.90 16.86
CA LEU A 247 3.21 8.44 16.34
C LEU A 247 2.38 9.58 15.73
N GLY A 248 2.40 10.76 16.35
CA GLY A 248 1.70 11.94 15.83
C GLY A 248 2.20 12.36 14.44
N ASP A 249 3.52 12.33 14.24
CA ASP A 249 4.13 12.66 12.94
C ASP A 249 3.85 11.57 11.90
N LYS A 250 4.04 10.29 12.26
CA LYS A 250 3.72 9.13 11.40
C LYS A 250 2.26 9.14 10.93
N PHE A 251 1.33 9.39 11.86
CA PHE A 251 -0.09 9.42 11.54
C PHE A 251 -0.39 10.60 10.62
N THR A 252 0.04 11.80 10.98
CA THR A 252 -0.20 13.02 10.18
C THR A 252 0.34 12.88 8.76
N ARG A 253 1.57 12.35 8.59
CA ARG A 253 2.21 12.18 7.28
C ARG A 253 1.73 10.98 6.48
N GLY A 254 1.13 9.97 7.10
CA GLY A 254 0.71 8.75 6.41
C GLY A 254 -0.34 8.99 5.33
N PHE A 255 -1.32 9.85 5.62
CA PHE A 255 -2.37 10.23 4.66
C PHE A 255 -2.54 11.74 4.49
N GLU A 256 -1.84 12.58 5.25
CA GLU A 256 -1.86 14.05 5.10
C GLU A 256 -3.30 14.60 5.02
N GLY A 257 -3.64 15.36 3.97
CA GLY A 257 -4.98 15.92 3.79
C GLY A 257 -6.07 14.86 3.60
N PHE A 258 -5.72 13.62 3.27
CA PHE A 258 -6.69 12.53 3.04
C PHE A 258 -7.29 11.99 4.34
N TRP A 259 -6.73 12.35 5.50
CA TRP A 259 -7.41 12.14 6.78
C TRP A 259 -8.81 12.75 6.81
N LEU A 260 -9.01 13.90 6.15
CA LEU A 260 -10.33 14.53 6.06
C LEU A 260 -11.35 13.64 5.35
N ILE A 261 -10.95 12.93 4.30
CA ILE A 261 -11.82 11.99 3.59
C ILE A 261 -12.20 10.82 4.50
N ILE A 262 -11.24 10.30 5.27
CA ILE A 262 -11.46 9.20 6.23
C ILE A 262 -12.41 9.66 7.34
N PHE A 263 -12.11 10.78 8.00
CA PHE A 263 -12.94 11.27 9.11
C PHE A 263 -14.34 11.66 8.66
N ALA A 264 -14.49 12.32 7.51
CA ALA A 264 -15.81 12.64 6.97
C ALA A 264 -16.61 11.37 6.65
N GLY A 265 -16.00 10.37 6.01
CA GLY A 265 -16.67 9.12 5.70
C GLY A 265 -17.08 8.34 6.95
N MET A 266 -16.20 8.27 7.96
CA MET A 266 -16.50 7.65 9.25
C MET A 266 -17.61 8.39 10.01
N ALA A 267 -17.58 9.72 10.04
CA ALA A 267 -18.63 10.53 10.65
C ALA A 267 -19.99 10.28 9.99
N VAL A 268 -20.04 10.21 8.66
CA VAL A 268 -21.27 9.86 7.93
C VAL A 268 -21.78 8.46 8.32
N LEU A 269 -20.90 7.45 8.46
CA LEU A 269 -21.33 6.11 8.90
C LEU A 269 -21.95 6.13 10.31
N VAL A 270 -21.36 6.91 11.23
CA VAL A 270 -21.88 7.10 12.59
C VAL A 270 -23.24 7.80 12.56
N MET A 271 -23.39 8.87 11.75
CA MET A 271 -24.66 9.59 11.59
C MET A 271 -25.77 8.70 10.99
N LEU A 272 -25.40 7.80 10.07
CA LEU A 272 -26.30 6.81 9.48
C LEU A 272 -26.58 5.62 10.42
N LYS A 273 -25.90 5.54 11.57
CA LYS A 273 -25.94 4.39 12.49
C LYS A 273 -25.57 3.06 11.82
N ASP A 274 -24.76 3.09 10.77
CA ASP A 274 -24.23 1.89 10.10
C ASP A 274 -23.02 1.35 10.89
N TRP A 275 -23.30 0.91 12.12
CA TRP A 275 -22.29 0.45 13.08
C TRP A 275 -21.53 -0.77 12.59
N LEU A 276 -22.15 -1.60 11.75
CA LEU A 276 -21.49 -2.75 11.14
C LEU A 276 -20.35 -2.29 10.21
N THR A 277 -20.65 -1.42 9.26
CA THR A 277 -19.64 -0.93 8.30
C THR A 277 -18.58 -0.12 9.02
N PHE A 278 -19.00 0.74 9.96
CA PHE A 278 -18.08 1.51 10.80
C PHE A 278 -17.13 0.60 11.60
N GLY A 279 -17.66 -0.36 12.35
CA GLY A 279 -16.87 -1.25 13.19
C GLY A 279 -15.90 -2.12 12.39
N LEU A 280 -16.32 -2.66 11.24
CA LEU A 280 -15.45 -3.48 10.39
C LEU A 280 -14.34 -2.64 9.74
N LEU A 281 -14.65 -1.44 9.22
CA LEU A 281 -13.63 -0.56 8.64
C LEU A 281 -12.66 -0.03 9.69
N LEU A 282 -13.16 0.30 10.88
CA LEU A 282 -12.33 0.68 12.01
C LEU A 282 -11.41 -0.48 12.40
N GLY A 283 -11.90 -1.72 12.42
CA GLY A 283 -11.08 -2.92 12.66
C GLY A 283 -9.94 -3.07 11.65
N CYS A 284 -10.24 -2.98 10.34
CA CYS A 284 -9.22 -3.01 9.29
C CYS A 284 -8.18 -1.89 9.45
N PHE A 285 -8.65 -0.69 9.81
CA PHE A 285 -7.78 0.46 10.05
C PHE A 285 -6.89 0.28 11.27
N MET A 286 -7.43 -0.19 12.39
CA MET A 286 -6.65 -0.47 13.60
C MET A 286 -5.59 -1.55 13.35
N ALA A 287 -5.89 -2.57 12.56
CA ALA A 287 -4.91 -3.57 12.15
C ALA A 287 -3.76 -2.94 11.32
N THR A 288 -4.09 -2.06 10.38
CA THR A 288 -3.10 -1.30 9.58
C THR A 288 -2.25 -0.38 10.45
N ALA A 289 -2.89 0.35 11.38
CA ALA A 289 -2.21 1.23 12.33
C ALA A 289 -1.29 0.46 13.27
N ALA A 290 -1.71 -0.69 13.79
CA ALA A 290 -0.89 -1.53 14.66
C ALA A 290 0.42 -1.93 13.97
N ILE A 291 0.37 -2.39 12.72
CA ILE A 291 1.58 -2.73 11.94
C ILE A 291 2.47 -1.50 11.75
N SER A 292 1.87 -0.33 11.46
CA SER A 292 2.63 0.90 11.25
C SER A 292 3.41 1.36 12.49
N ILE A 293 2.99 0.93 13.68
CA ILE A 293 3.68 1.16 14.95
C ILE A 293 4.78 0.12 15.18
N MET A 294 4.58 -1.12 14.71
CA MET A 294 5.57 -2.20 14.84
C MET A 294 6.79 -2.03 13.92
N VAL A 295 6.73 -1.12 12.94
CA VAL A 295 7.79 -0.91 11.94
C VAL A 295 8.31 0.53 12.03
N ALA A 296 9.63 0.70 11.85
CA ALA A 296 10.27 2.02 11.81
C ALA A 296 9.60 2.94 10.77
N ASP A 297 9.34 2.42 9.58
CA ASP A 297 8.69 3.13 8.47
C ASP A 297 7.16 3.14 8.59
N GLY A 298 6.65 3.96 9.50
CA GLY A 298 5.21 4.08 9.77
C GLY A 298 4.42 4.61 8.58
N THR A 299 4.90 5.67 7.91
CA THR A 299 4.25 6.30 6.75
C THR A 299 4.05 5.32 5.58
N ARG A 300 5.07 4.49 5.29
CA ARG A 300 5.00 3.46 4.25
C ARG A 300 3.96 2.41 4.61
N SER A 301 4.03 1.92 5.84
CA SER A 301 3.15 0.87 6.35
C SER A 301 1.68 1.31 6.38
N LEU A 302 1.42 2.56 6.80
CA LEU A 302 0.07 3.13 6.80
C LEU A 302 -0.46 3.28 5.37
N SER A 303 0.40 3.61 4.40
CA SER A 303 0.02 3.80 2.99
C SER A 303 -0.56 2.54 2.33
N PHE A 304 -0.26 1.34 2.84
CA PHE A 304 -0.94 0.12 2.40
C PHE A 304 -2.46 0.15 2.66
N GLY A 305 -2.91 0.98 3.61
CA GLY A 305 -4.31 1.20 3.92
C GLY A 305 -5.07 2.08 2.92
N TYR A 306 -4.45 2.51 1.80
CA TYR A 306 -5.06 3.43 0.82
C TYR A 306 -6.44 2.98 0.31
N MET A 307 -6.72 1.67 0.31
CA MET A 307 -8.02 1.12 -0.10
C MET A 307 -9.19 1.66 0.72
N ILE A 308 -8.96 2.13 1.95
CA ILE A 308 -9.97 2.78 2.76
C ILE A 308 -10.61 3.98 2.04
N PHE A 309 -9.85 4.69 1.20
CA PHE A 309 -10.37 5.83 0.44
C PHE A 309 -11.52 5.42 -0.47
N PHE A 310 -11.48 4.23 -1.08
CA PHE A 310 -12.55 3.77 -1.95
C PHE A 310 -13.85 3.52 -1.18
N PHE A 311 -13.76 3.00 0.05
CA PHE A 311 -14.93 2.89 0.94
C PHE A 311 -15.47 4.26 1.34
N MET A 312 -14.59 5.17 1.76
CA MET A 312 -14.99 6.50 2.22
C MET A 312 -15.64 7.29 1.09
N LEU A 313 -15.05 7.29 -0.12
CA LEU A 313 -15.63 7.94 -1.28
C LEU A 313 -16.97 7.32 -1.68
N SER A 314 -17.11 6.00 -1.63
CA SER A 314 -18.37 5.30 -1.93
C SER A 314 -19.47 5.69 -0.94
N THR A 315 -19.14 5.77 0.35
CA THR A 315 -20.08 6.22 1.39
C THR A 315 -20.42 7.69 1.23
N LEU A 316 -19.43 8.57 1.09
CA LEU A 316 -19.63 10.02 0.93
C LEU A 316 -20.46 10.32 -0.31
N ARG A 317 -20.11 9.75 -1.47
CA ARG A 317 -20.84 10.01 -2.72
C ARG A 317 -22.34 9.67 -2.65
N LYS A 318 -22.71 8.67 -1.84
CA LYS A 318 -24.10 8.24 -1.67
C LYS A 318 -24.92 9.13 -0.73
N HIS A 319 -24.27 9.82 0.22
CA HIS A 319 -24.97 10.45 1.34
C HIS A 319 -24.72 11.95 1.48
N ILE A 320 -23.71 12.52 0.80
CA ILE A 320 -23.48 13.96 0.80
C ILE A 320 -23.67 14.57 -0.59
N PRO A 321 -24.14 15.83 -0.68
CA PRO A 321 -24.23 16.56 -1.95
C PRO A 321 -22.88 16.65 -2.66
N VAL A 322 -22.92 16.64 -4.00
CA VAL A 322 -21.72 16.75 -4.85
C VAL A 322 -20.92 18.02 -4.54
N SER A 323 -21.59 19.15 -4.25
CA SER A 323 -20.92 20.40 -3.88
C SER A 323 -20.07 20.25 -2.62
N GLN A 324 -20.61 19.65 -1.55
CA GLN A 324 -19.88 19.43 -0.30
C GLN A 324 -18.71 18.45 -0.50
N LEU A 325 -18.90 17.40 -1.31
CA LEU A 325 -17.82 16.47 -1.65
C LEU A 325 -16.72 17.17 -2.47
N THR A 326 -17.07 18.07 -3.38
CA THR A 326 -16.10 18.89 -4.12
C THR A 326 -15.24 19.71 -3.15
N TYR A 327 -15.86 20.43 -2.21
CA TYR A 327 -15.12 21.22 -1.22
C TYR A 327 -14.19 20.36 -0.37
N LEU A 328 -14.68 19.20 0.11
CA LEU A 328 -13.88 18.26 0.88
C LEU A 328 -12.64 17.81 0.10
N LEU A 329 -12.80 17.41 -1.16
CA LEU A 329 -11.69 16.97 -2.00
C LEU A 329 -10.71 18.10 -2.33
N ILE A 330 -11.19 19.31 -2.59
CA ILE A 330 -10.33 20.48 -2.81
C ILE A 330 -9.49 20.77 -1.57
N VAL A 331 -10.11 20.85 -0.39
CA VAL A 331 -9.39 21.13 0.86
C VAL A 331 -8.39 20.01 1.17
N SER A 332 -8.79 18.75 1.04
CA SER A 332 -7.89 17.59 1.22
C SER A 332 -6.69 17.65 0.27
N THR A 333 -6.91 18.06 -0.98
CA THR A 333 -5.87 18.22 -1.99
C THR A 333 -4.90 19.35 -1.64
N LEU A 334 -5.42 20.51 -1.26
CA LEU A 334 -4.60 21.67 -0.90
C LEU A 334 -3.70 21.36 0.30
N ILE A 335 -4.24 20.71 1.33
CA ILE A 335 -3.46 20.32 2.51
C ILE A 335 -2.34 19.36 2.13
N SER A 336 -2.62 18.35 1.29
CA SER A 336 -1.61 17.38 0.86
C SER A 336 -0.52 18.03 -0.02
N LEU A 337 -0.88 19.00 -0.86
CA LEU A 337 0.10 19.76 -1.64
C LEU A 337 0.95 20.71 -0.78
N MET A 338 0.39 21.23 0.32
CA MET A 338 1.09 22.16 1.23
C MET A 338 2.01 21.46 2.23
N LEU A 339 1.81 20.16 2.46
CA LEU A 339 2.67 19.33 3.29
C LEU A 339 3.51 18.41 2.39
N PRO A 340 4.41 18.95 1.55
CA PRO A 340 5.12 18.16 0.57
C PRO A 340 5.92 17.08 1.30
N ILE A 341 5.67 15.83 0.91
CA ILE A 341 6.23 14.60 1.49
C ILE A 341 7.65 14.83 1.97
N SER A 342 7.81 14.90 3.30
CA SER A 342 9.11 14.92 3.97
C SER A 342 9.45 13.47 4.28
N PHE A 343 9.93 12.76 3.27
CA PHE A 343 10.56 11.47 3.46
C PHE A 343 12.05 11.72 3.76
N PRO A 344 12.60 11.18 4.86
CA PRO A 344 14.04 11.02 5.00
C PRO A 344 14.57 9.94 4.04
#